data_AF-A0A924S7C5-F1
#
_entry.id   AF-A0A924S7C5-F1
#
_cell.length_a   1.000
_cell.length_b   1.000
_cell.length_c   1.000
_cell.angle_alpha   90.00
_cell.angle_beta   90.00
_cell.angle_gamma   90.00
#
_symmetry.space_group_name_H-M   'P 1'
#
loop_
_entity.id
_entity.type
_entity.pdbx_description
1 polymer ?
#
loop_
_entity_poly.entity_id
_entity_poly.type
_entity_poly.pdbx_seq_one_letter_code
_entity_poly.pdbx_strand_id
1 'polypeptide(L)'
;MNIGEAAKASGVSAKMIRHYEGVGLFPEAARTDSGYRQYSGKEVSTLRFIRQSRDLGFSIEQIRELLALWQNRKRPSRQVKALA
;
A
#
# COMPACT_ATOMS: atom_id res chain seq x y z
N MET A 1 2.94 -3.90 -12.54
CA MET A 1 4.30 -3.46 -12.19
C MET A 1 4.86 -4.43 -11.16
N ASN A 2 6.08 -4.94 -11.35
CA ASN A 2 6.69 -5.92 -10.44
C ASN A 2 7.24 -5.26 -9.15
N ILE A 3 7.75 -6.04 -8.20
CA ILE A 3 8.25 -5.50 -6.92
C ILE A 3 9.46 -4.57 -7.08
N GLY A 4 10.33 -4.80 -8.07
CA GLY A 4 11.50 -3.96 -8.32
C GLY A 4 11.11 -2.60 -8.88
N GLU A 5 10.18 -2.57 -9.82
CA GLU A 5 9.58 -1.35 -10.34
C GLU A 5 8.79 -0.60 -9.26
N ALA A 6 8.02 -1.32 -8.43
CA ALA A 6 7.31 -0.76 -7.29
C ALA A 6 8.24 -0.11 -6.28
N ALA A 7 9.37 -0.77 -6.02
CA ALA A 7 10.40 -0.26 -5.13
C ALA A 7 11.00 1.05 -5.64
N LYS A 8 11.35 1.10 -6.94
CA LYS A 8 11.85 2.33 -7.57
C LYS A 8 10.80 3.45 -7.55
N ALA A 9 9.55 3.14 -7.91
CA ALA A 9 8.48 4.13 -8.02
C ALA A 9 8.02 4.68 -6.66
N SER A 10 8.08 3.87 -5.60
CA SER A 10 7.71 4.28 -4.24
C SER A 10 8.88 4.82 -3.41
N GLY A 11 10.12 4.50 -3.81
CA GLY A 11 11.32 4.72 -3.01
C GLY A 11 11.38 3.88 -1.74
N VAL A 12 10.57 2.82 -1.64
CA VAL A 12 10.65 1.81 -0.58
C VAL A 12 11.42 0.62 -1.14
N SER A 13 12.42 0.11 -0.43
CA SER A 13 13.17 -1.06 -0.92
C SER A 13 12.27 -2.30 -1.04
N ALA A 14 12.53 -3.18 -2.01
CA ALA A 14 11.77 -4.42 -2.17
C ALA A 14 11.77 -5.30 -0.91
N LYS A 15 12.83 -5.24 -0.09
CA LYS A 15 12.89 -5.90 1.22
C LYS A 15 11.86 -5.32 2.19
N MET A 16 11.75 -4.00 2.26
CA MET A 16 10.77 -3.32 3.11
C MET A 16 9.34 -3.54 2.63
N ILE A 17 9.09 -3.59 1.32
CA ILE A 17 7.76 -3.94 0.77
C ILE A 17 7.34 -5.33 1.29
N ARG A 18 8.20 -6.35 1.17
CA ARG A 18 7.93 -7.69 1.70
C ARG A 18 7.75 -7.70 3.22
N HIS A 19 8.52 -6.88 3.93
CA HIS A 19 8.38 -6.75 5.38
C HIS A 19 7.00 -6.19 5.74
N TYR A 20 6.54 -5.12 5.08
CA TYR A 20 5.21 -4.56 5.32
C TYR A 20 4.07 -5.51 4.95
N GLU A 21 4.23 -6.32 3.90
CA GLU A 21 3.32 -7.44 3.58
C GLU A 21 3.29 -8.44 4.75
N GLY A 22 4.46 -8.87 5.22
CA GLY A 22 4.58 -9.88 6.28
C GLY A 22 4.05 -9.44 7.65
N VAL A 23 4.17 -8.15 8.00
CA VAL A 23 3.58 -7.59 9.24
C VAL A 23 2.14 -7.10 9.05
N GLY A 24 1.55 -7.35 7.87
CA GLY A 24 0.18 -6.96 7.54
C GLY A 24 -0.06 -5.44 7.53
N LEU A 25 0.97 -4.61 7.41
CA LEU A 25 0.83 -3.15 7.26
C LEU A 25 0.39 -2.79 5.84
N PHE A 26 0.83 -3.58 4.86
CA PHE A 26 0.51 -3.42 3.45
C PHE A 26 -0.13 -4.71 2.94
N PRO A 27 -1.21 -4.66 2.14
CA PRO A 27 -1.86 -5.86 1.65
C PRO A 27 -0.89 -6.70 0.81
N GLU A 28 -1.03 -8.02 0.87
CA GLU A 28 -0.28 -8.89 -0.04
C GLU A 28 -0.62 -8.56 -1.49
N ALA A 29 0.43 -8.35 -2.30
CA ALA A 29 0.28 -8.05 -3.71
C ALA A 29 -0.38 -9.21 -4.45
N ALA A 30 -1.27 -8.87 -5.39
CA ALA A 30 -1.83 -9.84 -6.31
C ALA A 30 -0.71 -10.54 -7.09
N ARG A 31 -0.89 -11.83 -7.39
CA ARG A 31 0.08 -12.60 -8.17
C ARG A 31 -0.41 -12.76 -9.61
N THR A 32 0.51 -12.75 -10.56
CA THR A 32 0.24 -13.22 -11.92
C THR A 32 0.02 -14.71 -11.95
N ASP A 33 -0.52 -15.22 -13.05
CA ASP A 33 -0.56 -16.66 -13.36
C ASP A 33 0.84 -17.29 -13.38
N SER A 34 1.86 -16.49 -13.70
CA SER A 34 3.28 -16.86 -13.63
C SER A 34 3.91 -16.71 -12.22
N GLY A 35 3.13 -16.36 -11.19
CA GLY A 35 3.56 -16.31 -9.80
C GLY A 35 4.27 -15.03 -9.34
N TYR A 36 4.42 -14.03 -10.22
CA TYR A 36 5.06 -12.76 -9.86
C TYR A 36 4.10 -11.82 -9.13
N ARG A 37 4.60 -11.13 -8.11
CA ARG A 37 3.84 -10.05 -7.44
C ARG A 37 3.62 -8.88 -8.40
N GLN A 38 2.38 -8.45 -8.50
CA GLN A 38 1.97 -7.25 -9.22
C GLN A 38 1.46 -6.19 -8.27
N TYR A 39 1.94 -4.98 -8.52
CA TYR A 39 1.51 -3.77 -7.88
C TYR A 39 0.92 -2.82 -8.92
N SER A 40 -0.10 -2.09 -8.51
CA SER A 40 -0.82 -1.05 -9.22
C SER A 40 -0.31 0.32 -8.80
N GLY A 41 -0.71 1.37 -9.53
CA GLY A 41 -0.40 2.75 -9.14
C GLY A 41 -0.95 3.12 -7.75
N LYS A 42 -2.10 2.55 -7.35
CA LYS A 42 -2.69 2.76 -6.02
C LYS A 42 -1.80 2.18 -4.92
N GLU A 43 -1.26 1.00 -5.14
CA GLU A 43 -0.33 0.33 -4.24
C GLU A 43 0.98 1.11 -4.10
N VAL A 44 1.53 1.66 -5.21
CA VAL A 44 2.69 2.56 -5.17
C VAL A 44 2.41 3.82 -4.35
N SER A 45 1.24 4.45 -4.54
CA SER A 45 0.87 5.62 -3.75
C SER A 45 0.75 5.31 -2.26
N THR A 46 0.28 4.11 -1.92
CA THR A 46 0.20 3.64 -0.53
C THR A 46 1.59 3.40 0.05
N LEU A 47 2.50 2.77 -0.70
CA LEU A 47 3.90 2.59 -0.29
C LEU A 47 4.62 3.93 -0.10
N ARG A 48 4.36 4.93 -0.94
CA ARG A 48 4.88 6.30 -0.76
C ARG A 48 4.36 6.94 0.52
N PHE A 49 3.09 6.75 0.85
CA PHE A 49 2.52 7.23 2.09
C PHE A 49 3.20 6.58 3.30
N ILE A 50 3.35 5.26 3.31
CA ILE A 50 4.05 4.52 4.37
C ILE A 50 5.47 5.06 4.55
N ARG A 51 6.21 5.26 3.46
CA ARG A 51 7.56 5.84 3.51
C ARG A 51 7.54 7.22 4.18
N GLN A 52 6.68 8.12 3.71
CA GLN A 52 6.65 9.50 4.22
C GLN A 52 6.24 9.55 5.69
N SER A 53 5.30 8.69 6.13
CA SER A 53 4.97 8.59 7.54
C SER A 53 6.13 8.05 8.38
N ARG A 54 6.92 7.10 7.88
CA ARG A 54 8.13 6.65 8.59
C ARG A 54 9.20 7.74 8.66
N ASP A 55 9.38 8.49 7.58
CA ASP A 55 10.33 9.61 7.54
C ASP A 55 9.94 10.72 8.55
N LEU A 56 8.66 10.82 8.91
CA LEU A 56 8.14 11.71 9.96
C LEU A 56 8.24 11.12 11.38
N GLY A 57 8.76 9.89 11.53
CA GLY A 57 8.96 9.25 12.83
C GLY A 57 7.75 8.49 13.38
N PHE A 58 6.70 8.26 12.58
CA PHE A 58 5.57 7.45 13.03
C PHE A 58 5.95 5.97 13.17
N SER A 59 5.43 5.33 14.23
CA SER A 59 5.55 3.89 14.42
C SER A 59 4.69 3.10 13.43
N ILE A 60 4.95 1.80 13.28
CA ILE A 60 4.17 0.93 12.37
C ILE A 60 2.67 0.95 12.73
N GLU A 61 2.33 0.94 14.02
CA GLU A 61 0.92 0.97 14.45
C GLU A 61 0.26 2.32 14.14
N GLN A 62 0.97 3.44 14.34
CA GLN A 62 0.46 4.76 13.95
C GLN A 62 0.24 4.84 12.43
N ILE A 63 1.15 4.27 11.65
CA ILE A 63 1.01 4.24 10.18
C ILE A 63 -0.20 3.41 9.77
N ARG A 64 -0.50 2.31 10.46
CA ARG A 64 -1.69 1.49 10.23
C ARG A 64 -2.97 2.31 10.43
N GLU A 65 -3.06 3.07 11.51
CA GLU A 65 -4.19 3.97 11.78
C GLU A 65 -4.32 5.04 10.70
N LEU A 66 -3.21 5.67 10.35
CA LEU A 66 -3.16 6.69 9.29
C LEU A 66 -3.59 6.14 7.93
N LEU A 67 -3.17 4.92 7.59
CA LEU A 67 -3.58 4.23 6.37
C LEU A 67 -5.08 3.96 6.36
N ALA A 68 -5.66 3.51 7.48
CA ALA A 68 -7.11 3.29 7.58
C ALA A 68 -7.89 4.58 7.33
N LEU A 69 -7.44 5.70 7.93
CA LEU A 69 -8.05 7.03 7.71
C LEU A 69 -7.91 7.49 6.25
N TRP A 70 -6.73 7.32 5.65
CA TRP A 70 -6.45 7.73 4.28
C TRP A 70 -7.24 6.90 3.24
N GLN A 71 -7.35 5.58 3.44
CA GLN A 71 -8.12 4.71 2.57
C GLN A 71 -9.63 4.96 2.69
N ASN A 72 -10.11 5.29 3.89
CA ASN A 72 -11.51 5.68 4.10
C ASN A 72 -11.88 6.96 3.34
N ARG A 73 -11.00 7.97 3.31
CA ARG A 73 -11.22 9.18 2.50
C ARG A 73 -11.16 8.94 0.99
N LYS A 74 -10.48 7.87 0.57
CA LYS A 74 -10.35 7.47 -0.84
C LYS A 74 -11.38 6.44 -1.28
N ARG A 75 -12.39 6.08 -0.47
CA ARG A 75 -13.58 5.42 -1.01
C ARG A 75 -14.18 6.38 -2.05
N PRO A 76 -14.16 6.06 -3.36
CA PRO A 76 -15.05 6.74 -4.26
C PRO A 76 -16.45 6.40 -3.76
N SER A 77 -17.33 7.39 -3.72
CA SER A 77 -18.79 7.26 -3.51
C SER A 77 -19.50 6.37 -4.55
N ARG A 78 -18.79 5.45 -5.21
CA ARG A 78 -19.31 4.49 -6.18
C ARG A 78 -19.95 3.26 -5.53
N GLN A 79 -19.99 3.20 -4.20
CA GLN A 79 -20.79 2.24 -3.43
C GLN A 79 -21.91 2.91 -2.61
N VAL A 80 -22.41 4.07 -3.05
CA VAL A 80 -23.68 4.68 -2.56
C VAL A 80 -24.74 4.69 -3.68
N LYS A 81 -24.83 3.59 -4.43
CA LYS A 81 -25.95 3.30 -5.36
C LYS A 81 -26.43 1.85 -5.24
N ALA A 82 -26.63 1.39 -4.01
CA ALA A 82 -27.41 0.18 -3.70
C ALA A 82 -28.15 0.33 -2.36
N LEU A 83 -28.52 1.57 -2.02
CA LEU A 83 -29.38 1.91 -0.87
C LEU A 83 -30.18 3.16 -1.23
N ALA A 84 -30.96 3.05 -2.30
CA ALA A 84 -32.14 3.84 -2.63
C ALA A 84 -32.88 3.09 -3.74
#